data_AF-A0A9X2YP18-F1
#
_entry.id   AF-A0A9X2YP18-F1
#
_cell.length_a   1.000
_cell.length_b   1.000
_cell.length_c   1.000
_cell.angle_alpha   90.00
_cell.angle_beta   90.00
_cell.angle_gamma   90.00
#
_symmetry.space_group_name_H-M   'P 1'
#
loop_
_entity.id
_entity.type
_entity.pdbx_description
1 polymer ?
#
loop_
_entity_poly.entity_id
_entity_poly.type
_entity_poly.pdbx_seq_one_letter_code
_entity_poly.pdbx_strand_id
1 'polypeptide(L)'
;MDTWSSADVAFWAGFGVIAIGMVGGAFLSTRRDRRRAYWICWLAGGVLMVLAAGHDAHRGLTIAGFCVAMSVITAFFRSPHIKIGGIIFAASRDDRQPDPPEDDKPPR
;
A
#
# COMPACT_ATOMS: atom_id res chain seq x y z
N MET A 1 -27.05 4.66 22.00
CA MET A 1 -26.25 3.75 21.18
C MET A 1 -26.04 4.46 19.87
N ASP A 2 -24.84 5.01 19.67
CA ASP A 2 -24.53 5.84 18.50
C ASP A 2 -24.55 4.96 17.25
N THR A 3 -25.57 5.14 16.41
CA THR A 3 -25.69 4.41 15.15
C THR A 3 -24.66 4.96 14.19
N TRP A 4 -23.76 4.10 13.73
CA TRP A 4 -22.70 4.47 12.79
C TRP A 4 -23.30 4.98 11.48
N SER A 5 -22.80 6.09 10.97
CA SER A 5 -23.16 6.55 9.64
C SER A 5 -22.56 5.60 8.58
N SER A 6 -23.24 5.43 7.44
CA SER A 6 -22.71 4.68 6.30
C SER A 6 -21.34 5.21 5.85
N ALA A 7 -21.09 6.52 6.02
CA ALA A 7 -19.80 7.14 5.74
C ALA A 7 -18.71 6.66 6.72
N ASP A 8 -19.03 6.53 8.00
CA ASP A 8 -18.08 6.04 9.01
C ASP A 8 -17.75 4.58 8.75
N VAL A 9 -18.75 3.77 8.38
CA VAL A 9 -18.54 2.37 8.00
C VAL A 9 -17.63 2.27 6.77
N ALA A 10 -17.86 3.07 5.73
CA ALA A 10 -17.00 3.09 4.54
C ALA A 10 -15.57 3.54 4.87
N PHE A 11 -15.40 4.55 5.71
CA PHE A 11 -14.07 5.00 6.13
C PHE A 11 -13.30 3.91 6.88
N TRP A 12 -13.94 3.29 7.88
CA TRP A 12 -13.32 2.22 8.68
C TRP A 12 -13.11 0.92 7.89
N ALA A 13 -14.01 0.59 6.97
CA ALA A 13 -13.79 -0.52 6.04
C ALA A 13 -12.55 -0.26 5.18
N GLY A 14 -12.35 0.98 4.71
CA GLY A 14 -11.21 1.34 3.86
C GLY A 14 -9.90 1.25 4.64
N PHE A 15 -9.90 1.76 5.88
CA PHE A 15 -8.80 1.57 6.80
C PHE A 15 -8.51 0.09 7.07
N GLY A 16 -9.55 -0.72 7.26
CA GLY A 16 -9.45 -2.16 7.43
C GLY A 16 -8.78 -2.86 6.24
N VAL A 17 -9.13 -2.50 5.01
CA VAL A 17 -8.49 -3.01 3.79
C VAL A 17 -7.00 -2.69 3.78
N ILE A 18 -6.61 -1.47 4.13
CA ILE A 18 -5.19 -1.07 4.21
C ILE A 18 -4.47 -1.89 5.29
N ALA A 19 -5.05 -2.03 6.48
CA ALA A 19 -4.48 -2.79 7.57
C ALA A 19 -4.30 -4.27 7.22
N ILE A 20 -5.29 -4.89 6.57
CA ILE A 20 -5.21 -6.26 6.06
C ILE A 20 -4.09 -6.39 5.03
N GLY A 21 -3.93 -5.44 4.10
CA GLY A 21 -2.82 -5.45 3.16
C GLY A 21 -1.44 -5.36 3.85
N MET A 22 -1.35 -4.56 4.91
CA MET A 22 -0.12 -4.39 5.69
C MET A 22 0.25 -5.62 6.51
N VAL A 23 -0.73 -6.27 7.16
CA VAL A 23 -0.49 -7.45 8.00
C VAL A 23 -0.47 -8.72 7.15
N GLY A 24 -1.45 -8.89 6.26
CA GLY A 24 -1.61 -10.01 5.35
C GLY A 24 -0.41 -10.22 4.42
N GLY A 25 0.25 -9.13 4.01
CA GLY A 25 1.48 -9.21 3.23
C GLY A 25 2.62 -9.95 3.92
N ALA A 26 2.60 -10.13 5.24
CA ALA A 26 3.60 -10.94 5.97
C ALA A 26 3.46 -12.45 5.71
N PHE A 27 2.27 -12.91 5.32
CA PHE A 27 1.99 -14.32 5.05
C PHE A 27 2.19 -14.71 3.58
N LEU A 28 2.55 -13.74 2.72
CA LEU A 28 2.84 -13.99 1.31
C LEU A 28 4.33 -14.36 1.12
N SER A 29 4.56 -15.49 0.46
CA SER A 29 5.89 -16.06 0.23
C SER A 29 6.72 -15.29 -0.80
N THR A 30 6.09 -14.75 -1.86
CA THR A 30 6.78 -14.06 -2.94
C THR A 30 6.84 -12.54 -2.71
N ARG A 31 8.01 -11.93 -2.87
CA ARG A 31 8.20 -10.45 -2.77
C ARG A 31 7.30 -9.69 -3.74
N ARG A 32 7.09 -10.21 -4.96
CA ARG A 32 6.23 -9.63 -6.00
C ARG A 32 4.78 -9.56 -5.56
N ASP A 33 4.27 -10.64 -4.97
CA ASP A 33 2.88 -10.74 -4.52
C ASP A 33 2.64 -9.87 -3.29
N ARG A 34 3.60 -9.84 -2.36
CA ARG A 34 3.56 -8.91 -1.21
C ARG A 34 3.47 -7.45 -1.65
N ARG A 35 4.23 -7.06 -2.68
CA ARG A 35 4.22 -5.69 -3.20
C ARG A 35 2.90 -5.37 -3.92
N ARG A 36 2.37 -6.31 -4.71
CA ARG A 36 1.08 -6.15 -5.38
C ARG A 36 -0.06 -6.03 -4.37
N ALA A 37 -0.14 -6.94 -3.40
CA ALA A 37 -1.15 -6.91 -2.35
C ALA A 37 -1.11 -5.60 -1.56
N TYR A 38 0.09 -5.13 -1.19
CA TYR A 38 0.28 -3.84 -0.53
C TYR A 38 -0.32 -2.68 -1.34
N TRP A 39 0.09 -2.51 -2.60
CA TRP A 39 -0.38 -1.39 -3.41
C TRP A 39 -1.87 -1.47 -3.74
N ILE A 40 -2.39 -2.68 -4.00
CA ILE A 40 -3.82 -2.89 -4.24
C ILE A 40 -4.62 -2.51 -3.00
N CYS A 41 -4.20 -2.93 -1.80
CA CYS A 41 -4.91 -2.60 -0.57
C CYS A 41 -4.85 -1.10 -0.25
N TRP A 42 -3.70 -0.45 -0.49
CA TRP A 42 -3.57 1.00 -0.34
C TRP A 42 -4.46 1.78 -1.30
N LEU A 43 -4.52 1.37 -2.57
CA LEU A 43 -5.39 2.01 -3.57
C LEU A 43 -6.86 1.76 -3.25
N ALA A 44 -7.24 0.50 -3.02
CA ALA A 44 -8.63 0.14 -2.75
C ALA A 44 -9.15 0.79 -1.46
N GLY A 45 -8.40 0.69 -0.37
CA GLY A 45 -8.78 1.29 0.91
C GLY A 45 -8.76 2.82 0.87
N GLY A 46 -7.75 3.42 0.23
CA GLY A 46 -7.66 4.86 0.04
C GLY A 46 -8.83 5.42 -0.77
N VAL A 47 -9.21 4.77 -1.88
CA VAL A 47 -10.39 5.14 -2.66
C VAL A 47 -11.66 5.07 -1.83
N LEU A 48 -11.84 3.99 -1.04
CA LEU A 48 -13.01 3.86 -0.18
C LEU A 48 -13.10 4.98 0.87
N MET A 49 -11.96 5.35 1.48
CA MET A 49 -11.89 6.44 2.46
C MET A 49 -12.15 7.82 1.82
N VAL A 50 -11.71 8.04 0.58
CA VAL A 50 -12.01 9.27 -0.16
C VAL A 50 -13.48 9.35 -0.54
N LEU A 51 -14.08 8.25 -1.01
CA LEU A 51 -15.51 8.18 -1.30
C LEU A 51 -16.36 8.39 -0.03
N ALA A 52 -15.88 7.94 1.12
CA ALA A 52 -16.51 8.20 2.42
C ALA A 52 -16.55 9.69 2.80
N ALA A 53 -15.70 10.54 2.20
CA ALA A 53 -15.78 12.00 2.38
C ALA A 53 -17.01 12.63 1.70
N GLY A 54 -17.66 11.90 0.78
CA GLY A 54 -18.86 12.36 0.08
C GLY A 54 -18.58 13.58 -0.81
N HIS A 55 -19.39 14.63 -0.66
CA HIS A 55 -19.29 15.85 -1.47
C HIS A 55 -18.25 16.87 -0.96
N ASP A 56 -17.59 16.59 0.17
CA ASP A 56 -16.55 17.46 0.70
C ASP A 56 -15.22 17.21 -0.01
N ALA A 57 -14.97 18.02 -1.04
CA ALA A 57 -13.76 17.93 -1.85
C ALA A 57 -12.48 18.22 -1.04
N HIS A 58 -12.53 19.10 -0.03
CA HIS A 58 -11.37 19.42 0.80
C HIS A 58 -11.02 18.24 1.71
N ARG A 59 -12.02 17.62 2.32
CA ARG A 59 -11.83 16.42 3.15
C ARG A 59 -11.35 15.25 2.30
N GLY A 60 -11.94 15.03 1.12
CA GLY A 60 -11.52 14.01 0.18
C GLY A 60 -10.07 14.18 -0.29
N LEU A 61 -9.66 15.41 -0.65
CA LEU A 61 -8.29 15.71 -1.05
C LEU A 61 -7.29 15.48 0.09
N THR A 62 -7.65 15.88 1.32
CA THR A 62 -6.81 15.69 2.51
C THR A 62 -6.59 14.19 2.79
N ILE A 63 -7.65 13.39 2.72
CA ILE A 63 -7.57 11.93 2.89
C ILE A 63 -6.74 11.30 1.77
N ALA A 64 -6.96 11.68 0.52
CA ALA A 64 -6.19 11.18 -0.62
C ALA A 64 -4.69 11.49 -0.46
N GLY A 65 -4.35 12.74 -0.14
CA GLY A 65 -2.97 13.16 0.08
C GLY A 65 -2.31 12.43 1.24
N PHE A 66 -3.02 12.26 2.35
CA PHE A 66 -2.54 11.50 3.50
C PHE A 66 -2.30 10.02 3.14
N CYS A 67 -3.25 9.38 2.45
CA CYS A 67 -3.11 7.99 2.03
C CYS A 67 -1.91 7.80 1.09
N VAL A 68 -1.74 8.68 0.10
CA VAL A 68 -0.58 8.63 -0.80
C VAL A 68 0.72 8.81 -0.03
N ALA A 69 0.82 9.85 0.81
CA ALA A 69 2.03 10.12 1.60
C ALA A 69 2.39 8.94 2.51
N MET A 70 1.43 8.42 3.27
CA MET A 70 1.65 7.29 4.16
C MET A 70 1.97 6.00 3.39
N SER A 71 1.35 5.76 2.24
CA SER A 71 1.66 4.60 1.39
C SER A 71 3.11 4.62 0.91
N VAL A 72 3.62 5.78 0.53
CA VAL A 72 4.99 5.92 0.03
C VAL A 72 5.99 5.84 1.18
N ILE A 73 5.73 6.54 2.29
CA ILE A 73 6.59 6.50 3.49
C ILE A 73 6.69 5.06 4.02
N THR A 74 5.55 4.38 4.19
CA THR A 74 5.52 3.00 4.67
C THR A 74 6.19 2.06 3.66
N ALA A 75 5.98 2.26 2.36
CA ALA A 75 6.66 1.48 1.34
C ALA A 75 8.17 1.69 1.35
N PHE A 76 8.64 2.90 1.66
CA PHE A 76 10.07 3.23 1.75
C PHE A 76 10.72 2.55 2.96
N PHE A 77 10.05 2.53 4.11
CA PHE A 77 10.58 1.84 5.30
C PHE A 77 10.45 0.32 5.23
N ARG A 78 9.46 -0.21 4.51
CA ARG A 78 9.16 -1.65 4.47
C ARG A 78 9.74 -2.37 3.25
N SER A 79 9.97 -1.65 2.15
CA SER A 79 10.59 -2.20 0.95
C SER A 79 12.09 -1.94 0.98
N PRO A 80 12.91 -2.91 0.55
CA PRO A 80 14.35 -2.73 0.37
C PRO A 80 14.71 -1.49 -0.45
N HIS A 81 13.90 -1.20 -1.46
CA HIS A 81 14.23 -0.22 -2.48
C HIS A 81 13.00 0.29 -3.24
N ILE A 82 12.95 1.61 -3.45
CA ILE A 82 12.06 2.28 -4.40
C ILE A 82 12.89 2.62 -5.65
N LYS A 83 12.52 2.06 -6.80
CA LYS A 83 13.12 2.38 -8.10
C LYS A 83 12.35 3.54 -8.73
N ILE A 84 12.99 4.70 -8.88
CA ILE A 84 12.44 5.85 -9.62
C ILE A 84 13.47 6.23 -10.69
N GLY A 85 13.07 6.21 -11.97
CA GLY A 85 13.95 6.64 -13.08
C GLY A 85 15.23 5.82 -13.25
N GLY A 86 15.22 4.53 -12.89
CA GLY A 86 16.41 3.66 -12.94
C GLY A 86 17.32 3.74 -11.70
N ILE A 87 17.03 4.63 -10.75
CA ILE A 87 17.81 4.79 -9.51
C ILE A 87 17.12 4.02 -8.38
N ILE A 88 17.88 3.16 -7.69
CA ILE A 88 17.44 2.37 -6.54
C ILE A 88 17.64 3.20 -5.26
N PHE A 89 16.55 3.72 -4.70
CA PHE A 89 16.56 4.36 -3.38
C PHE A 89 16.29 3.30 -2.31
N ALA A 90 17.33 2.86 -1.62
CA ALA A 90 17.29 1.84 -0.57
C ALA A 90 17.66 2.41 0.80
N ALA A 91 16.90 2.05 1.83
CA ALA A 91 17.16 2.47 3.22
C ALA A 91 18.34 1.72 3.86
N SER A 92 18.64 0.50 3.40
CA SER A 92 19.75 -0.35 3.87
C SER A 92 20.69 -0.75 2.74
N ARG A 93 21.97 -1.07 3.05
CA ARG A 93 22.98 -1.51 2.07
C ARG A 93 22.70 -2.90 1.49
N ASP A 94 22.15 -3.83 2.29
CA ASP A 94 21.82 -5.20 1.86
C ASP A 94 20.67 -5.23 0.85
N ASP A 95 19.84 -4.21 0.93
CA ASP A 95 18.66 -3.97 0.13
C ASP A 95 18.96 -3.23 -1.19
N ARG A 96 20.23 -3.13 -1.58
CA ARG A 96 20.66 -2.55 -2.86
C ARG A 96 20.93 -3.62 -3.93
N GLN A 97 20.67 -4.89 -3.61
CA GLN A 97 20.87 -5.98 -4.55
C GLN A 97 19.77 -5.97 -5.62
N PRO A 98 20.13 -6.19 -6.90
CA PRO A 98 19.15 -6.37 -7.97
C PRO A 98 18.18 -7.51 -7.62
N ASP A 99 16.90 -7.38 -8.00
CA ASP A 99 15.98 -8.52 -7.92
C ASP A 99 16.61 -9.73 -8.63
N PRO A 100 16.44 -10.96 -8.12
CA PRO A 100 16.90 -12.16 -8.81
C PRO A 100 16.34 -12.18 -10.24
N PRO A 101 17.12 -12.63 -11.24
CA PRO A 101 16.65 -12.73 -12.62
C PRO A 101 15.36 -13.54 -12.69
N GLU A 102 14.43 -13.17 -13.57
CA GLU A 102 13.13 -13.84 -13.77
C GLU A 102 13.26 -15.28 -14.34
N ASP A 103 14.49 -15.77 -14.52
CA ASP A 103 14.82 -17.03 -15.19
C ASP A 103 15.34 -18.12 -14.24
N ASP A 104 14.65 -18.29 -13.11
CA ASP A 104 14.81 -19.47 -12.24
C ASP A 104 13.91 -20.62 -12.75
N LYS A 105 13.92 -20.86 -14.07
CA LYS A 105 13.42 -22.10 -14.64
C LYS A 105 14.49 -23.17 -14.43
N PRO A 106 14.18 -24.30 -13.77
CA PRO A 106 15.12 -25.40 -13.72
C PRO A 106 15.48 -25.83 -15.15
N PRO A 107 16.76 -26.12 -15.44
CA PRO A 107 17.14 -26.64 -16.75
C PRO A 107 16.32 -27.92 -17.01
N ARG A 108 15.65 -27.96 -18.16
CA ARG A 108 14.98 -29.17 -18.66
C ARG A 108 16.02 -30.16 -19.17
#